data_AF-A0AA43BTQ1-F1
#
_entry.id   AF-A0AA43BTQ1-F1
#
_cell.length_a   1.000
_cell.length_b   1.000
_cell.length_c   1.000
_cell.angle_alpha   90.00
_cell.angle_beta   90.00
_cell.angle_gamma   90.00
#
_symmetry.space_group_name_H-M   'P 1'
#
loop_
_entity.id
_entity.type
_entity.pdbx_description
1 polymer ?
#
loop_
_entity_poly.entity_id
_entity_poly.type
_entity_poly.pdbx_seq_one_letter_code
_entity_poly.pdbx_strand_id
1 'polypeptide(L)'
;MITLLLVVGLSCAGEGPTVPVPEDVFFFVNLIDPAGATDSVHVVVSAPDLTARSFGAPVQAGMGRVVVSVPPGTGRVLTVSALAGGVETHRGQAALEIRGDTVVTAGVSLTPIGSGETLAARVANTTVLLLGVPGLMTAGDTVTVSARVEGVDAQALTVVVALSIGDSAVATVEPVGNNTVLLTARGPGTTFLAASSGGVQGGAVVVVEPAAAGSLSLQLVVSGLTNPVFLTHAPGDGSRLFSVERGGRIKILRGGSVLPRAFLDIAGRVQAAGGEQGLLSVAFHRDYAQNGEIFVYYTNLAGNSHVSRFRVSADPDSADPATEEVLLVVDQPYSNHNGGLLTFGPDGMLYIGLGDGGSGGDPLGHGQDSTTLLGSILRIDVDGGTPYAIPNDNPFVNDPAARKEIWVYGLRNPWRFSFDRVTGDLFIGDVGQNAWEEVDVVPAGTGGLNLGWNVMEGFHCYSAATCNQAGLTLPVLEYPHVEGCSVTGGYVYRGAAVPFLQGRYLYADYCQGWIRSFRYLNGQATDLRDHTEDFGTLPLISSFGEDAAGEIHIVTLGGNVYRIEP
;
A
#
# COMPACT_ATOMS: atom_id res chain seq x y z
N MET A 1 27.15 27.10 -34.58
CA MET A 1 25.93 26.36 -34.96
C MET A 1 24.92 26.65 -33.88
N ILE A 2 23.79 27.29 -34.22
CA ILE A 2 22.72 27.55 -33.25
C ILE A 2 21.76 26.37 -33.30
N THR A 3 21.63 25.65 -32.20
CA THR A 3 20.79 24.44 -32.14
C THR A 3 19.46 24.80 -31.52
N LEU A 4 18.38 24.64 -32.28
CA LEU A 4 17.02 24.75 -31.74
C LEU A 4 16.51 23.36 -31.39
N LEU A 5 16.09 23.19 -30.15
CA LEU A 5 15.30 22.05 -29.71
C LEU A 5 13.82 22.45 -29.76
N LEU A 6 13.17 22.19 -30.89
CA LEU A 6 11.72 22.29 -30.97
C LEU A 6 11.09 21.21 -30.08
N VAL A 7 10.48 21.62 -28.96
CA VAL A 7 9.74 20.72 -28.07
C VAL A 7 8.27 20.86 -28.39
N VAL A 8 7.79 20.00 -29.28
CA VAL A 8 6.36 19.88 -29.55
C VAL A 8 5.69 19.27 -28.33
N GLY A 9 4.79 20.02 -27.69
CA GLY A 9 4.05 19.59 -26.52
C GLY A 9 2.59 19.95 -26.67
N LEU A 10 1.74 18.95 -26.83
CA LEU A 10 0.29 19.14 -26.80
C LEU A 10 -0.16 19.41 -25.35
N SER A 11 -1.01 20.41 -25.18
CA SER A 11 -1.83 20.58 -23.99
C SER A 11 -3.30 20.51 -24.41
N CYS A 12 -3.97 19.40 -24.12
CA CYS A 12 -5.42 19.31 -24.25
C CYS A 12 -6.06 20.17 -23.15
N ALA A 13 -6.52 21.37 -23.52
CA ALA A 13 -7.26 22.24 -22.61
C ALA A 13 -8.77 22.02 -22.81
N GLY A 14 -9.43 21.35 -21.86
CA GLY A 14 -10.89 21.17 -21.89
C GLY A 14 -11.40 20.11 -20.93
N GLU A 15 -11.91 20.53 -19.77
CA GLU A 15 -12.85 19.72 -19.00
C GLU A 15 -14.25 19.80 -19.63
N GLY A 16 -14.98 18.67 -19.68
CA GLY A 16 -16.41 18.65 -19.99
C GLY A 16 -16.83 17.59 -21.03
N PRO A 17 -18.00 16.96 -20.89
CA PRO A 17 -18.43 15.88 -21.79
C PRO A 17 -19.08 16.41 -23.09
N THR A 18 -18.71 15.80 -24.22
CA THR A 18 -19.40 15.80 -25.52
C THR A 18 -19.41 17.09 -26.38
N VAL A 19 -18.25 17.45 -26.95
CA VAL A 19 -18.12 18.32 -28.16
C VAL A 19 -17.01 17.73 -29.06
N PRO A 20 -17.05 17.87 -30.41
CA PRO A 20 -16.02 17.29 -31.29
C PRO A 20 -14.62 17.87 -31.06
N VAL A 21 -13.60 17.08 -31.44
CA VAL A 21 -12.16 17.37 -31.29
C VAL A 21 -11.80 18.82 -31.67
N PRO A 22 -11.25 19.64 -30.75
CA PRO A 22 -10.72 20.95 -31.09
C PRO A 22 -9.50 20.83 -32.02
N GLU A 23 -9.47 21.59 -33.11
CA GLU A 23 -8.48 21.49 -34.20
C GLU A 23 -7.12 22.19 -33.91
N ASP A 24 -6.83 22.52 -32.66
CA ASP A 24 -5.68 23.36 -32.28
C ASP A 24 -4.57 22.56 -31.57
N VAL A 25 -3.44 22.46 -32.26
CA VAL A 25 -2.21 21.82 -31.78
C VAL A 25 -1.17 22.86 -31.42
N PHE A 26 -0.66 22.82 -30.18
CA PHE A 26 0.34 23.76 -29.66
C PHE A 26 1.77 23.23 -29.76
N PHE A 27 2.74 24.15 -29.83
CA PHE A 27 4.16 23.86 -30.02
C PHE A 27 4.99 24.78 -29.13
N PHE A 28 6.19 24.34 -28.70
CA PHE A 28 7.17 25.20 -28.04
C PHE A 28 8.53 25.12 -28.72
N VAL A 29 9.22 26.26 -28.80
CA VAL A 29 10.53 26.41 -29.43
C VAL A 29 11.55 26.68 -28.34
N ASN A 30 12.34 25.68 -27.95
CA ASN A 30 13.43 25.90 -27.00
C ASN A 30 14.72 26.12 -27.79
N LEU A 31 15.14 27.37 -27.87
CA LEU A 31 16.45 27.71 -28.41
C LEU A 31 17.56 27.26 -27.45
N ILE A 32 18.69 26.88 -28.02
CA ILE A 32 19.97 26.75 -27.32
C ILE A 32 20.99 27.53 -28.15
N ASP A 33 21.01 28.85 -27.92
CA ASP A 33 22.00 29.77 -28.48
C ASP A 33 23.02 30.18 -27.39
N PRO A 34 24.07 29.37 -27.15
CA PRO A 34 25.05 29.64 -26.09
C PRO A 34 25.96 30.84 -26.40
N ALA A 35 25.88 31.43 -27.61
CA ALA A 35 26.59 32.64 -27.96
C ALA A 35 25.75 33.92 -27.77
N GLY A 36 24.43 33.78 -27.58
CA GLY A 36 23.50 34.92 -27.45
C GLY A 36 23.41 35.78 -28.72
N ALA A 37 23.60 35.18 -29.90
CA ALA A 37 23.66 35.89 -31.18
C ALA A 37 22.28 36.15 -31.80
N THR A 38 21.25 35.41 -31.39
CA THR A 38 19.87 35.49 -31.85
C THR A 38 19.05 36.45 -31.00
N ASP A 39 18.37 37.41 -31.62
CA ASP A 39 17.44 38.31 -30.91
C ASP A 39 15.98 37.84 -30.99
N SER A 40 15.64 37.09 -32.03
CA SER A 40 14.27 36.68 -32.33
C SER A 40 14.22 35.42 -33.19
N VAL A 41 13.13 34.67 -33.07
CA VAL A 41 12.82 33.54 -33.95
C VAL A 41 11.51 33.76 -34.68
N HIS A 42 11.47 33.26 -35.91
CA HIS A 42 10.29 33.28 -36.76
C HIS A 42 9.99 31.87 -37.25
N VAL A 43 8.71 31.51 -37.22
CA VAL A 43 8.19 30.17 -37.51
C VAL A 43 7.11 30.30 -38.57
N VAL A 44 7.22 29.51 -39.64
CA VAL A 44 6.23 29.47 -40.73
C VAL A 44 5.77 28.03 -40.92
N VAL A 45 4.45 27.82 -41.00
CA VAL A 45 3.85 26.52 -41.33
C VAL A 45 3.09 26.64 -42.65
N SER A 46 3.28 25.67 -43.54
CA SER A 46 2.68 25.65 -44.89
C SER A 46 2.41 24.24 -45.39
N ALA A 47 1.46 24.08 -46.32
CA ALA A 47 1.18 22.83 -47.04
C ALA A 47 0.42 23.12 -48.35
N PRO A 48 0.28 22.14 -49.27
CA PRO A 48 -0.43 22.34 -50.55
C PRO A 48 -1.90 22.79 -50.39
N ASP A 49 -2.57 22.37 -49.31
CA ASP A 49 -3.95 22.67 -48.94
C ASP A 49 -4.07 23.79 -47.88
N LEU A 50 -2.96 24.35 -47.40
CA LEU A 50 -2.92 25.35 -46.32
C LEU A 50 -2.17 26.61 -46.74
N THR A 51 -2.87 27.75 -46.75
CA THR A 51 -2.23 29.07 -46.90
C THR A 51 -1.25 29.29 -45.75
N ALA A 52 0.01 29.59 -46.09
CA ALA A 52 1.10 29.69 -45.11
C ALA A 52 0.82 30.72 -44.01
N ARG A 53 1.12 30.36 -42.75
CA ARG A 53 0.94 31.23 -41.57
C ARG A 53 2.28 31.42 -40.85
N SER A 54 2.53 32.63 -40.36
CA SER A 54 3.81 33.03 -39.79
C SER A 54 3.69 33.67 -38.40
N PHE A 55 4.62 33.36 -37.52
CA PHE A 55 4.60 33.72 -36.10
C PHE A 55 6.03 33.99 -35.61
N GLY A 56 6.23 34.90 -34.65
CA GLY A 56 7.57 35.19 -34.13
C GLY A 56 7.58 35.58 -32.65
N ALA A 57 8.72 35.37 -32.01
CA ALA A 57 8.95 35.72 -30.60
C ALA A 57 10.40 36.19 -30.36
N PRO A 58 10.63 37.09 -29.40
CA PRO A 58 11.98 37.46 -28.96
C PRO A 58 12.66 36.32 -28.21
N VAL A 59 13.99 36.30 -28.26
CA VAL A 59 14.84 35.34 -27.53
C VAL A 59 15.45 36.03 -26.31
N GLN A 60 15.26 35.47 -25.12
CA GLN A 60 15.81 35.96 -23.86
C GLN A 60 16.52 34.82 -23.12
N ALA A 61 17.72 35.10 -22.60
CA ALA A 61 18.61 34.09 -21.99
C ALA A 61 18.79 32.82 -22.85
N GLY A 62 18.80 33.00 -24.18
CA GLY A 62 18.93 31.90 -25.15
C GLY A 62 17.66 31.09 -25.42
N MET A 63 16.48 31.46 -24.88
CA MET A 63 15.19 30.79 -25.10
C MET A 63 14.12 31.75 -25.69
N GLY A 64 13.23 31.27 -26.56
CA GLY A 64 12.22 32.11 -27.23
C GLY A 64 10.95 31.35 -27.58
N ARG A 65 9.88 31.58 -26.81
CA ARG A 65 8.63 30.78 -26.86
C ARG A 65 7.64 31.33 -27.88
N VAL A 66 7.42 30.59 -28.98
CA VAL A 66 6.33 30.84 -29.93
C VAL A 66 5.20 29.84 -29.68
N VAL A 67 3.95 30.29 -29.73
CA VAL A 67 2.75 29.43 -29.71
C VAL A 67 2.06 29.55 -31.07
N VAL A 68 1.70 28.42 -31.67
CA VAL A 68 1.13 28.30 -33.02
C VAL A 68 -0.06 27.36 -32.96
N SER A 69 -1.09 27.57 -33.78
CA SER A 69 -2.15 26.58 -34.04
C SER A 69 -2.34 26.38 -35.55
N VAL A 70 -2.45 25.10 -35.96
CA VAL A 70 -2.55 24.65 -37.36
C VAL A 70 -3.38 23.37 -37.41
N PRO A 71 -4.34 23.23 -38.35
CA PRO A 71 -5.16 22.03 -38.46
C PRO A 71 -4.37 20.75 -38.78
N PRO A 72 -4.86 19.57 -38.35
CA PRO A 72 -4.29 18.28 -38.70
C PRO A 72 -4.08 18.06 -40.20
N GLY A 73 -3.14 17.18 -40.53
CA GLY A 73 -2.81 16.84 -41.91
C GLY A 73 -1.39 16.30 -42.08
N THR A 74 -1.18 15.64 -43.22
CA THR A 74 0.12 15.13 -43.66
C THR A 74 0.75 16.11 -44.67
N GLY A 75 2.06 16.03 -44.89
CA GLY A 75 2.77 16.92 -45.83
C GLY A 75 2.84 18.40 -45.40
N ARG A 76 2.60 18.68 -44.11
CA ARG A 76 2.84 20.01 -43.50
C ARG A 76 4.35 20.23 -43.41
N VAL A 77 4.82 21.42 -43.75
CA VAL A 77 6.24 21.81 -43.63
C VAL A 77 6.37 22.94 -42.63
N LEU A 78 7.11 22.67 -41.57
CA LEU A 78 7.57 23.67 -40.60
C LEU A 78 8.89 24.25 -41.09
N THR A 79 8.95 25.58 -41.19
CA THR A 79 10.20 26.33 -41.39
C THR A 79 10.47 27.16 -40.16
N VAL A 80 11.66 27.02 -39.58
CA VAL A 80 12.11 27.82 -38.44
C VAL A 80 13.34 28.61 -38.84
N SER A 81 13.31 29.90 -38.54
CA SER A 81 14.31 30.90 -38.91
C SER A 81 14.78 31.61 -37.65
N ALA A 82 16.09 31.64 -37.39
CA ALA A 82 16.69 32.43 -36.32
C ALA A 82 17.24 33.74 -36.89
N LEU A 83 16.89 34.86 -36.24
CA LEU A 83 17.24 36.21 -36.67
C LEU A 83 18.16 36.91 -35.67
N ALA A 84 19.02 37.76 -36.20
CA ALA A 84 19.93 38.62 -35.46
C ALA A 84 19.90 40.02 -36.08
N GLY A 85 19.53 41.05 -35.32
CA GLY A 85 19.30 42.40 -35.83
C GLY A 85 18.18 42.47 -36.87
N GLY A 86 17.22 41.53 -36.84
CA GLY A 86 16.18 41.38 -37.86
C GLY A 86 16.61 40.71 -39.17
N VAL A 87 17.83 40.15 -39.27
CA VAL A 87 18.32 39.40 -40.44
C VAL A 87 18.40 37.91 -40.12
N GLU A 88 17.91 37.05 -41.03
CA GLU A 88 17.96 35.59 -40.87
C GLU A 88 19.39 35.04 -41.04
N THR A 89 19.83 34.20 -40.10
CA THR A 89 21.20 33.64 -40.07
C THR A 89 21.24 32.12 -40.08
N HIS A 90 20.20 31.46 -39.56
CA HIS A 90 20.08 30.00 -39.47
C HIS A 90 18.66 29.61 -39.86
N ARG A 91 18.51 28.56 -40.67
CA ARG A 91 17.21 28.00 -41.07
C ARG A 91 17.24 26.50 -40.93
N GLY A 92 16.10 25.95 -40.57
CA GLY A 92 15.83 24.53 -40.62
C GLY A 92 14.40 24.29 -41.07
N GLN A 93 14.17 23.16 -41.70
CA GLN A 93 12.84 22.68 -42.06
C GLN A 93 12.63 21.27 -41.56
N ALA A 94 11.39 20.94 -41.22
CA ALA A 94 10.98 19.56 -41.03
C ALA A 94 9.58 19.34 -41.60
N ALA A 95 9.36 18.12 -42.08
CA ALA A 95 8.01 17.63 -42.29
C ALA A 95 7.34 17.45 -40.93
N LEU A 96 6.17 18.07 -40.76
CA LEU A 96 5.25 17.80 -39.68
C LEU A 96 4.20 16.81 -40.18
N GLU A 97 3.91 15.81 -39.36
CA GLU A 97 2.71 15.00 -39.48
C GLU A 97 1.87 15.21 -38.23
N ILE A 98 0.68 15.79 -38.42
CA ILE A 98 -0.26 16.11 -37.34
C ILE A 98 -1.46 15.18 -37.51
N ARG A 99 -1.60 14.19 -36.62
CA ARG A 99 -2.65 13.16 -36.66
C ARG A 99 -3.55 13.29 -35.44
N GLY A 100 -4.66 14.00 -35.58
CA GLY A 100 -5.62 14.20 -34.48
C GLY A 100 -4.95 14.87 -33.27
N ASP A 101 -4.98 14.20 -32.13
CA ASP A 101 -4.38 14.61 -30.86
C ASP A 101 -2.86 14.32 -30.77
N THR A 102 -2.26 13.70 -31.78
CA THR A 102 -0.86 13.26 -31.75
C THR A 102 -0.03 13.99 -32.81
N VAL A 103 1.10 14.59 -32.38
CA VAL A 103 2.14 15.07 -33.30
C VAL A 103 3.36 14.16 -33.21
N VAL A 104 3.90 13.78 -34.37
CA VAL A 104 5.22 13.15 -34.43
C VAL A 104 6.29 14.24 -34.21
N THR A 105 6.98 14.19 -33.06
CA THR A 105 7.98 15.19 -32.68
C THR A 105 9.12 15.29 -33.70
N ALA A 106 9.13 16.38 -34.46
CA ALA A 106 10.19 16.67 -35.41
C ALA A 106 11.21 17.64 -34.80
N GLY A 107 12.38 17.13 -34.41
CA GLY A 107 13.52 17.97 -34.02
C GLY A 107 14.08 18.70 -35.24
N VAL A 108 14.03 20.04 -35.22
CA VAL A 108 14.52 20.87 -36.34
C VAL A 108 15.89 21.44 -36.01
N SER A 109 16.95 20.73 -36.37
CA SER A 109 18.29 21.28 -36.37
C SER A 109 18.36 22.42 -37.40
N LEU A 110 18.52 23.67 -36.95
CA LEU A 110 18.83 24.74 -37.89
C LEU A 110 20.29 24.59 -38.31
N THR A 111 20.51 24.36 -39.60
CA THR A 111 21.86 24.53 -40.12
C THR A 111 22.17 26.03 -40.10
N PRO A 112 23.43 26.42 -39.84
CA PRO A 112 23.89 27.72 -40.27
C PRO A 112 23.61 27.79 -41.76
N ILE A 113 22.86 28.81 -42.18
CA ILE A 113 22.92 29.24 -43.56
C ILE A 113 24.25 30.00 -43.68
N GLY A 114 25.36 29.24 -43.68
CA GLY A 114 26.39 29.58 -44.65
C GLY A 114 25.77 29.50 -46.04
N SER A 115 26.44 29.95 -47.08
CA SER A 115 25.93 29.70 -48.44
C SER A 115 25.78 28.19 -48.79
N GLY A 116 26.22 27.26 -47.91
CA GLY A 116 25.68 25.88 -47.85
C GLY A 116 26.22 24.98 -46.72
N GLU A 117 25.30 24.21 -46.12
CA GLU A 117 25.37 22.79 -45.66
C GLU A 117 26.36 22.28 -44.57
N THR A 118 26.15 21.04 -44.10
CA THR A 118 26.57 20.48 -42.78
C THR A 118 26.61 18.93 -42.81
N LEU A 119 27.42 18.27 -41.95
CA LEU A 119 27.39 16.85 -41.50
C LEU A 119 28.56 16.65 -40.47
N ALA A 120 28.63 15.70 -39.51
CA ALA A 120 27.64 14.86 -38.81
C ALA A 120 28.27 14.26 -37.51
N ALA A 121 27.50 14.03 -36.44
CA ALA A 121 27.80 13.10 -35.32
C ALA A 121 26.54 12.79 -34.50
N ARG A 122 26.43 11.59 -33.88
CA ARG A 122 25.29 11.15 -33.03
C ARG A 122 25.79 10.66 -31.66
N VAL A 123 25.15 11.10 -30.58
CA VAL A 123 24.94 10.34 -29.32
C VAL A 123 23.55 10.72 -28.77
N ALA A 124 22.90 9.79 -28.06
CA ALA A 124 21.51 9.93 -27.60
C ALA A 124 21.39 10.47 -26.16
N ASN A 125 20.27 11.12 -25.85
CA ASN A 125 19.92 11.55 -24.49
C ASN A 125 18.99 10.53 -23.82
N THR A 126 19.29 10.15 -22.57
CA THR A 126 18.36 9.40 -21.71
C THR A 126 17.57 10.39 -20.86
N THR A 127 16.23 10.29 -20.90
CA THR A 127 15.34 11.05 -20.00
C THR A 127 15.17 10.28 -18.70
N VAL A 128 15.48 10.89 -17.56
CA VAL A 128 15.14 10.32 -16.24
C VAL A 128 13.72 10.74 -15.89
N LEU A 129 12.78 9.79 -15.96
CA LEU A 129 11.40 9.99 -15.56
C LEU A 129 11.17 9.43 -14.16
N LEU A 130 11.16 10.30 -13.15
CA LEU A 130 10.53 9.96 -11.87
C LEU A 130 9.02 10.01 -12.07
N LEU A 131 8.42 8.86 -12.43
CA LEU A 131 7.02 8.63 -12.14
C LEU A 131 6.89 8.53 -10.62
N GLY A 132 6.64 9.68 -9.98
CA GLY A 132 6.20 9.71 -8.60
C GLY A 132 4.84 9.06 -8.52
N VAL A 133 4.80 7.74 -8.28
CA VAL A 133 3.57 7.05 -7.89
C VAL A 133 3.13 7.69 -6.58
N PRO A 134 1.91 8.26 -6.50
CA PRO A 134 1.42 8.85 -5.26
C PRO A 134 1.45 7.80 -4.14
N GLY A 135 1.99 8.16 -2.97
CA GLY A 135 2.01 7.30 -1.78
C GLY A 135 3.32 6.59 -1.43
N LEU A 136 4.46 6.93 -2.07
CA LEU A 136 5.78 6.34 -1.74
C LEU A 136 6.62 7.13 -0.71
N MET A 137 6.22 8.36 -0.35
CA MET A 137 6.78 9.14 0.76
C MET A 137 5.69 9.97 1.43
N THR A 138 5.73 10.05 2.76
CA THR A 138 4.90 10.90 3.62
C THR A 138 5.68 12.13 4.09
N ALA A 139 5.00 13.18 4.54
CA ALA A 139 5.67 14.41 4.99
C ALA A 139 6.51 14.15 6.25
N GLY A 140 7.83 14.32 6.14
CA GLY A 140 8.82 13.96 7.16
C GLY A 140 9.77 12.84 6.72
N ASP A 141 9.37 11.99 5.77
CA ASP A 141 10.21 10.86 5.32
C ASP A 141 11.49 11.36 4.64
N THR A 142 12.60 10.68 4.94
CA THR A 142 13.91 10.99 4.39
C THR A 142 14.49 9.86 3.54
N VAL A 143 14.93 10.18 2.32
CA VAL A 143 15.69 9.25 1.47
C VAL A 143 17.06 9.84 1.12
N THR A 144 18.11 9.02 1.30
CA THR A 144 19.49 9.38 0.94
C THR A 144 19.74 9.02 -0.52
N VAL A 145 20.02 10.02 -1.35
CA VAL A 145 20.31 9.85 -2.78
C VAL A 145 21.81 10.10 -3.02
N SER A 146 22.52 9.08 -3.49
CA SER A 146 23.93 9.16 -3.88
C SER A 146 24.08 9.12 -5.40
N ALA A 147 24.88 10.03 -5.96
CA ALA A 147 25.24 10.04 -7.37
C ALA A 147 26.65 9.42 -7.56
N ARG A 148 26.74 8.34 -8.35
CA ARG A 148 28.02 7.71 -8.70
C ARG A 148 28.41 8.07 -10.14
N VAL A 149 29.64 8.56 -10.32
CA VAL A 149 30.21 8.90 -11.64
C VAL A 149 31.19 7.80 -12.04
N GLU A 150 30.93 7.12 -13.16
CA GLU A 150 31.88 6.19 -13.77
C GLU A 150 32.56 6.81 -14.99
N GLY A 151 33.89 6.73 -15.01
CA GLY A 151 34.70 7.05 -16.19
C GLY A 151 34.80 5.85 -17.12
N VAL A 152 35.17 6.11 -18.38
CA VAL A 152 35.25 5.11 -19.47
C VAL A 152 36.20 3.93 -19.14
N ASP A 153 37.18 4.13 -18.25
CA ASP A 153 38.20 3.16 -17.84
C ASP A 153 38.12 2.75 -16.34
N ALA A 154 36.94 2.83 -15.72
CA ALA A 154 36.64 2.34 -14.36
C ALA A 154 37.47 2.94 -13.18
N GLN A 155 38.21 4.04 -13.38
CA GLN A 155 38.79 4.82 -12.27
C GLN A 155 37.80 5.85 -11.71
N ALA A 156 37.82 6.02 -10.39
CA ALA A 156 36.93 6.95 -9.68
C ALA A 156 37.33 8.41 -9.91
N LEU A 157 36.43 9.18 -10.53
CA LEU A 157 36.59 10.62 -10.75
C LEU A 157 36.09 11.42 -9.55
N THR A 158 36.96 12.24 -8.94
CA THR A 158 36.61 13.09 -7.79
C THR A 158 35.92 14.38 -8.26
N VAL A 159 34.65 14.28 -8.66
CA VAL A 159 33.83 15.43 -9.09
C VAL A 159 32.68 15.65 -8.11
N VAL A 160 32.55 16.87 -7.61
CA VAL A 160 31.41 17.29 -6.77
C VAL A 160 30.15 17.29 -7.62
N VAL A 161 29.10 16.61 -7.14
CA VAL A 161 27.80 16.57 -7.82
C VAL A 161 26.81 17.45 -7.05
N ALA A 162 26.47 18.60 -7.62
CA ALA A 162 25.36 19.40 -7.09
C ALA A 162 24.03 18.77 -7.51
N LEU A 163 23.17 18.51 -6.53
CA LEU A 163 21.80 18.01 -6.71
C LEU A 163 20.82 19.11 -6.32
N SER A 164 19.83 19.37 -7.17
CA SER A 164 18.80 20.41 -6.94
C SER A 164 17.39 19.87 -7.22
N ILE A 165 16.41 20.40 -6.48
CA ILE A 165 15.00 20.03 -6.56
C ILE A 165 14.21 20.99 -7.46
N GLY A 166 13.25 20.46 -8.21
CA GLY A 166 12.34 21.26 -9.05
C GLY A 166 11.25 22.03 -8.29
N ASP A 167 10.77 21.50 -7.15
CA ASP A 167 9.78 22.16 -6.28
C ASP A 167 10.06 21.94 -4.79
N SER A 168 10.38 23.02 -4.08
CA SER A 168 10.67 23.04 -2.64
C SER A 168 9.44 22.95 -1.74
N ALA A 169 8.22 23.07 -2.28
CA ALA A 169 6.98 22.85 -1.52
C ALA A 169 6.74 21.34 -1.27
N VAL A 170 7.24 20.48 -2.16
CA VAL A 170 7.06 19.02 -2.10
C VAL A 170 8.13 18.34 -1.24
N ALA A 171 9.40 18.76 -1.33
CA ALA A 171 10.50 18.23 -0.53
C ALA A 171 11.68 19.22 -0.39
N THR A 172 12.51 19.04 0.64
CA THR A 172 13.79 19.76 0.81
C THR A 172 15.00 18.86 0.59
N VAL A 173 16.12 19.46 0.15
CA VAL A 173 17.40 18.80 -0.09
C VAL A 173 18.43 19.31 0.91
N GLU A 174 19.17 18.41 1.56
CA GLU A 174 20.35 18.75 2.37
C GLU A 174 21.59 17.98 1.87
N PRO A 175 22.73 18.63 1.57
CA PRO A 175 23.95 17.93 1.20
C PRO A 175 24.59 17.28 2.44
N VAL A 176 24.71 15.95 2.40
CA VAL A 176 25.30 15.14 3.48
C VAL A 176 26.67 14.55 3.10
N GLY A 177 27.11 14.74 1.85
CA GLY A 177 28.45 14.40 1.37
C GLY A 177 28.72 14.97 -0.02
N ASN A 178 29.94 14.81 -0.54
CA ASN A 178 30.37 15.41 -1.81
C ASN A 178 29.52 15.01 -3.04
N ASN A 179 28.89 13.83 -2.98
CA ASN A 179 28.07 13.25 -4.03
C ASN A 179 26.71 12.74 -3.51
N THR A 180 26.30 13.13 -2.30
CA THR A 180 25.15 12.54 -1.60
C THR A 180 24.29 13.63 -0.95
N VAL A 181 22.98 13.54 -1.15
CA VAL A 181 21.99 14.41 -0.51
C VAL A 181 20.95 13.61 0.25
N LEU A 182 20.43 14.20 1.31
CA LEU A 182 19.23 13.77 2.01
C LEU A 182 18.04 14.53 1.42
N LEU A 183 16.98 13.82 1.05
CA LEU A 183 15.72 14.40 0.58
C LEU A 183 14.66 14.19 1.65
N THR A 184 14.07 15.27 2.16
CA THR A 184 12.98 15.21 3.15
C THR A 184 11.67 15.64 2.52
N ALA A 185 10.68 14.75 2.45
CA ALA A 185 9.34 15.09 1.94
C ALA A 185 8.63 16.09 2.87
N ARG A 186 7.84 17.01 2.30
CA ARG A 186 7.10 18.07 3.01
C ARG A 186 5.60 18.09 2.73
N GLY A 187 5.17 17.48 1.63
CA GLY A 187 3.77 17.38 1.26
C GLY A 187 3.57 16.47 0.04
N PRO A 188 2.32 16.15 -0.31
CA PRO A 188 2.01 15.32 -1.47
C PRO A 188 2.35 16.05 -2.78
N GLY A 189 3.08 15.39 -3.67
CA GLY A 189 3.43 15.92 -4.99
C GLY A 189 4.52 15.09 -5.69
N THR A 190 4.85 15.48 -6.92
CA THR A 190 5.98 14.93 -7.68
C THR A 190 7.09 15.97 -7.75
N THR A 191 8.35 15.56 -7.58
CA THR A 191 9.50 16.45 -7.69
C THR A 191 10.62 15.81 -8.51
N PHE A 192 11.47 16.64 -9.12
CA PHE A 192 12.57 16.22 -9.98
C PHE A 192 13.91 16.55 -9.33
N LEU A 193 14.92 15.71 -9.57
CA LEU A 193 16.29 15.91 -9.13
C LEU A 193 17.19 16.15 -10.36
N ALA A 194 17.86 17.29 -10.40
CA ALA A 194 18.87 17.58 -11.41
C ALA A 194 20.27 17.44 -10.82
N ALA A 195 21.09 16.58 -11.42
CA ALA A 195 22.50 16.37 -11.05
C ALA A 195 23.42 17.13 -12.02
N SER A 196 24.34 17.94 -11.50
CA SER A 196 25.39 18.59 -12.30
C SER A 196 26.77 18.33 -11.71
N SER A 197 27.67 17.79 -12.53
CA SER A 197 29.09 17.61 -12.21
C SER A 197 29.93 18.58 -13.06
N GLY A 198 30.97 19.15 -12.45
CA GLY A 198 31.78 20.23 -13.03
C GLY A 198 32.76 19.80 -14.13
N GLY A 199 32.25 19.30 -15.26
CA GLY A 199 33.02 19.09 -16.49
C GLY A 199 33.38 17.64 -16.81
N VAL A 200 33.41 17.37 -18.12
CA VAL A 200 33.73 16.08 -18.79
C VAL A 200 32.65 14.99 -18.63
N GLN A 201 32.39 14.27 -19.73
CA GLN A 201 31.34 13.27 -19.83
C GLN A 201 31.70 11.96 -19.14
N GLY A 202 30.74 11.41 -18.39
CA GLY A 202 30.70 10.05 -17.88
C GLY A 202 29.24 9.66 -17.67
N GLY A 203 28.87 8.43 -18.03
CA GLY A 203 27.51 7.94 -17.83
C GLY A 203 27.30 7.53 -16.38
N ALA A 204 26.29 8.07 -15.72
CA ALA A 204 25.86 7.64 -14.39
C ALA A 204 24.52 6.91 -14.50
N VAL A 205 24.53 5.59 -14.30
CA VAL A 205 23.29 4.86 -14.02
C VAL A 205 22.97 5.09 -12.54
N VAL A 206 21.96 5.90 -12.26
CA VAL A 206 21.35 5.92 -10.93
C VAL A 206 20.43 4.73 -10.85
N VAL A 207 20.95 3.61 -10.35
CA VAL A 207 20.10 2.55 -9.83
C VAL A 207 19.42 3.13 -8.60
N VAL A 208 18.11 3.29 -8.65
CA VAL A 208 17.33 3.33 -7.41
C VAL A 208 17.35 1.90 -6.90
N GLU A 209 18.40 1.57 -6.15
CA GLU A 209 18.42 0.36 -5.34
C GLU A 209 17.16 0.43 -4.47
N PRO A 210 16.26 -0.58 -4.50
CA PRO A 210 15.24 -0.67 -3.45
C PRO A 210 16.01 -0.70 -2.13
N ALA A 211 15.73 0.25 -1.22
CA ALA A 211 16.54 0.59 -0.04
C ALA A 211 17.33 -0.63 0.46
N ALA A 212 18.62 -0.65 0.10
CA ALA A 212 19.38 -1.86 -0.28
C ALA A 212 18.85 -3.12 0.39
N ALA A 213 18.02 -3.88 -0.35
CA ALA A 213 17.10 -4.91 0.14
C ALA A 213 17.59 -5.50 1.47
N GLY A 214 17.06 -4.94 2.57
CA GLY A 214 17.52 -5.30 3.90
C GLY A 214 17.41 -6.80 4.05
N SER A 215 18.45 -7.41 4.62
CA SER A 215 18.48 -8.86 4.83
C SER A 215 17.48 -9.19 5.93
N LEU A 216 16.21 -9.26 5.52
CA LEU A 216 15.07 -9.49 6.38
C LEU A 216 15.36 -10.71 7.26
N SER A 217 15.33 -10.49 8.55
CA SER A 217 15.68 -11.51 9.52
C SER A 217 14.67 -11.57 10.66
N LEU A 218 14.64 -12.71 11.34
CA LEU A 218 13.74 -12.94 12.46
C LEU A 218 14.53 -12.95 13.76
N GLN A 219 14.44 -11.87 14.54
CA GLN A 219 14.95 -11.86 15.90
C GLN A 219 13.98 -12.61 16.81
N LEU A 220 14.44 -13.70 17.44
CA LEU A 220 13.69 -14.34 18.52
C LEU A 220 13.56 -13.37 19.72
N VAL A 221 12.32 -12.97 20.04
CA VAL A 221 12.01 -12.06 21.16
C VAL A 221 11.81 -12.85 22.45
N VAL A 222 11.03 -13.94 22.39
CA VAL A 222 10.84 -14.89 23.48
C VAL A 222 10.55 -16.29 22.95
N SER A 223 10.79 -17.29 23.80
CA SER A 223 10.35 -18.68 23.63
C SER A 223 9.71 -19.20 24.92
N GLY A 224 9.07 -20.37 24.85
CA GLY A 224 8.49 -21.05 26.02
C GLY A 224 7.07 -20.62 26.39
N LEU A 225 6.34 -19.98 25.47
CA LEU A 225 4.89 -19.79 25.57
C LEU A 225 4.15 -21.11 25.30
N THR A 226 2.96 -21.27 25.88
CA THR A 226 2.16 -22.50 25.74
C THR A 226 1.03 -22.29 24.73
N ASN A 227 1.22 -22.78 23.50
CA ASN A 227 0.27 -22.61 22.39
C ASN A 227 -0.26 -21.17 22.25
N PRO A 228 0.63 -20.17 22.02
CA PRO A 228 0.20 -18.81 21.80
C PRO A 228 -0.55 -18.72 20.47
N VAL A 229 -1.65 -17.97 20.46
CA VAL A 229 -2.54 -17.79 19.30
C VAL A 229 -2.76 -16.33 18.92
N PHE A 230 -2.41 -15.37 19.77
CA PHE A 230 -2.49 -13.95 19.44
C PHE A 230 -1.47 -13.14 20.24
N LEU A 231 -1.06 -11.99 19.70
CA LEU A 231 -0.10 -11.09 20.33
C LEU A 231 -0.48 -9.64 20.00
N THR A 232 -0.55 -8.78 21.01
CA THR A 232 -0.88 -7.36 20.83
C THR A 232 -0.24 -6.49 21.92
N HIS A 233 -0.42 -5.17 21.82
CA HIS A 233 -0.06 -4.19 22.84
C HIS A 233 -1.33 -3.48 23.36
N ALA A 234 -1.20 -2.77 24.49
CA ALA A 234 -2.25 -1.88 24.99
C ALA A 234 -1.99 -0.44 24.48
N PRO A 235 -3.02 0.36 24.14
CA PRO A 235 -2.84 1.75 23.74
C PRO A 235 -2.01 2.55 24.76
N GLY A 236 -0.95 3.19 24.29
CA GLY A 236 0.00 3.96 25.11
C GLY A 236 1.07 3.13 25.84
N ASP A 237 1.05 1.79 25.76
CA ASP A 237 2.04 0.93 26.42
C ASP A 237 3.13 0.45 25.47
N GLY A 238 4.22 1.21 25.39
CA GLY A 238 5.43 0.81 24.65
C GLY A 238 6.36 -0.15 25.40
N SER A 239 5.94 -0.73 26.54
CA SER A 239 6.79 -1.53 27.42
C SER A 239 6.41 -3.02 27.50
N ARG A 240 5.19 -3.36 27.09
CA ARG A 240 4.62 -4.71 27.18
C ARG A 240 3.97 -5.15 25.88
N LEU A 241 4.14 -6.43 25.58
CA LEU A 241 3.25 -7.17 24.69
C LEU A 241 2.45 -8.19 25.51
N PHE A 242 1.26 -8.50 25.03
CA PHE A 242 0.31 -9.42 25.66
C PHE A 242 0.08 -10.59 24.72
N SER A 243 0.63 -11.75 25.07
CA SER A 243 0.49 -12.99 24.32
C SER A 243 -0.67 -13.81 24.88
N VAL A 244 -1.60 -14.20 24.02
CA VAL A 244 -2.75 -15.03 24.36
C VAL A 244 -2.39 -16.49 24.16
N GLU A 245 -2.42 -17.27 25.24
CA GLU A 245 -2.24 -18.73 25.24
C GLU A 245 -3.60 -19.42 25.14
N ARG A 246 -3.76 -20.33 24.16
CA ARG A 246 -5.04 -20.99 23.83
C ARG A 246 -5.74 -21.63 25.04
N GLY A 247 -4.95 -22.12 26.01
CA GLY A 247 -5.42 -22.72 27.26
C GLY A 247 -6.02 -21.76 28.29
N GLY A 248 -6.32 -20.50 27.95
CA GLY A 248 -7.05 -19.57 28.80
C GLY A 248 -6.20 -18.61 29.62
N ARG A 249 -5.00 -18.26 29.15
CA ARG A 249 -4.10 -17.31 29.82
C ARG A 249 -3.66 -16.20 28.90
N ILE A 250 -3.44 -15.01 29.47
CA ILE A 250 -2.73 -13.91 28.81
C ILE A 250 -1.40 -13.72 29.53
N LYS A 251 -0.30 -13.78 28.78
CA LYS A 251 1.08 -13.64 29.27
C LYS A 251 1.63 -12.26 28.91
N ILE A 252 2.33 -11.63 29.85
CA ILE A 252 3.06 -10.38 29.56
C ILE A 252 4.46 -10.75 29.08
N LEU A 253 4.86 -10.15 27.96
CA LEU A 253 6.23 -10.11 27.46
C LEU A 253 6.78 -8.71 27.76
N ARG A 254 7.94 -8.63 28.43
CA ARG A 254 8.62 -7.36 28.76
C ARG A 254 10.13 -7.59 28.70
N GLY A 255 10.85 -6.74 27.99
CA GLY A 255 12.32 -6.77 27.94
C GLY A 255 12.93 -8.10 27.45
N GLY A 256 12.33 -8.74 26.44
CA GLY A 256 12.80 -10.04 25.92
C GLY A 256 12.58 -11.21 26.87
N SER A 257 11.57 -11.15 27.74
CA SER A 257 11.22 -12.23 28.68
C SER A 257 9.72 -12.32 28.92
N VAL A 258 9.23 -13.54 29.14
CA VAL A 258 7.85 -13.81 29.57
C VAL A 258 7.75 -13.68 31.09
N LEU A 259 6.81 -12.88 31.59
CA LEU A 259 6.62 -12.74 33.04
C LEU A 259 6.01 -14.04 33.64
N PRO A 260 6.43 -14.46 34.85
CA PRO A 260 5.95 -15.71 35.46
C PRO A 260 4.43 -15.74 35.70
N ARG A 261 3.87 -14.67 36.29
CA ARG A 261 2.42 -14.52 36.47
C ARG A 261 1.74 -14.25 35.14
N ALA A 262 0.53 -14.76 34.94
CA ALA A 262 -0.32 -14.32 33.84
C ALA A 262 -0.88 -12.92 34.12
N PHE A 263 -1.15 -12.14 33.08
CA PHE A 263 -1.97 -10.93 33.16
C PHE A 263 -3.42 -11.29 33.48
N LEU A 264 -3.95 -12.31 32.82
CA LEU A 264 -5.28 -12.88 33.08
C LEU A 264 -5.15 -14.41 33.04
N ASP A 265 -5.76 -15.11 34.00
CA ASP A 265 -5.96 -16.56 33.95
C ASP A 265 -7.45 -16.85 34.14
N ILE A 266 -8.07 -17.36 33.08
CA ILE A 266 -9.45 -17.84 33.05
C ILE A 266 -9.52 -19.28 32.54
N ALA A 267 -8.45 -20.07 32.65
CA ALA A 267 -8.37 -21.44 32.13
C ALA A 267 -9.52 -22.34 32.61
N GLY A 268 -10.03 -22.12 33.82
CA GLY A 268 -11.21 -22.82 34.36
C GLY A 268 -12.56 -22.46 33.72
N ARG A 269 -12.61 -21.53 32.77
CA ARG A 269 -13.81 -21.10 32.02
C ARG A 269 -13.72 -21.47 30.52
N VAL A 270 -12.55 -21.88 30.05
CA VAL A 270 -12.21 -22.02 28.63
C VAL A 270 -12.25 -23.48 28.20
N GLN A 271 -12.97 -23.77 27.12
CA GLN A 271 -12.84 -25.02 26.38
C GLN A 271 -11.69 -24.89 25.37
N ALA A 272 -10.75 -25.84 25.37
CA ALA A 272 -9.59 -25.84 24.48
C ALA A 272 -9.24 -27.23 23.90
N ALA A 273 -10.18 -28.18 23.99
CA ALA A 273 -10.04 -29.54 23.47
C ALA A 273 -10.24 -29.64 21.95
N GLY A 274 -11.10 -28.78 21.36
CA GLY A 274 -11.17 -28.59 19.91
C GLY A 274 -9.90 -27.94 19.35
N GLY A 275 -9.64 -28.10 18.05
CA GLY A 275 -8.44 -27.58 17.40
C GLY A 275 -8.33 -26.06 17.43
N GLU A 276 -9.45 -25.40 17.14
CA GLU A 276 -9.59 -23.94 17.08
C GLU A 276 -10.19 -23.34 18.37
N GLN A 277 -10.64 -24.17 19.30
CA GLN A 277 -11.24 -23.74 20.55
C GLN A 277 -10.17 -23.25 21.55
N GLY A 278 -10.51 -22.21 22.32
CA GLY A 278 -9.64 -21.70 23.38
C GLY A 278 -9.95 -20.26 23.77
N LEU A 279 -9.01 -19.62 24.46
CA LEU A 279 -8.92 -18.16 24.51
C LEU A 279 -8.16 -17.71 23.26
N LEU A 280 -8.79 -16.90 22.42
CA LEU A 280 -8.32 -16.66 21.03
C LEU A 280 -7.77 -15.26 20.81
N SER A 281 -8.28 -14.25 21.53
CA SER A 281 -7.76 -12.88 21.43
C SER A 281 -8.05 -12.03 22.67
N VAL A 282 -7.38 -10.88 22.73
CA VAL A 282 -7.65 -9.79 23.68
C VAL A 282 -7.58 -8.45 22.94
N ALA A 283 -8.56 -7.59 23.16
CA ALA A 283 -8.53 -6.19 22.75
C ALA A 283 -8.48 -5.29 24.00
N PHE A 284 -7.68 -4.24 23.95
CA PHE A 284 -7.62 -3.22 25.00
C PHE A 284 -8.48 -2.03 24.62
N HIS A 285 -9.22 -1.47 25.58
CA HIS A 285 -10.00 -0.26 25.32
C HIS A 285 -9.12 0.88 24.80
N ARG A 286 -9.68 1.79 23.98
CA ARG A 286 -8.94 2.98 23.52
C ARG A 286 -8.45 3.84 24.69
N ASP A 287 -9.32 4.03 25.67
CA ASP A 287 -9.02 4.71 26.94
C ASP A 287 -8.55 3.74 28.05
N TYR A 288 -7.85 2.65 27.70
CA TYR A 288 -7.37 1.64 28.65
C TYR A 288 -6.52 2.24 29.78
N ALA A 289 -5.73 3.27 29.51
CA ALA A 289 -4.94 3.97 30.53
C ALA A 289 -5.80 4.71 31.58
N GLN A 290 -7.08 4.93 31.31
CA GLN A 290 -8.03 5.64 32.17
C GLN A 290 -9.07 4.70 32.79
N ASN A 291 -9.63 3.77 32.01
CA ASN A 291 -10.70 2.87 32.45
C ASN A 291 -10.23 1.45 32.80
N GLY A 292 -9.04 1.03 32.33
CA GLY A 292 -8.48 -0.29 32.58
C GLY A 292 -9.22 -1.45 31.91
N GLU A 293 -10.10 -1.18 30.94
CA GLU A 293 -10.98 -2.19 30.35
C GLU A 293 -10.30 -3.00 29.24
N ILE A 294 -10.48 -4.32 29.30
CA ILE A 294 -10.03 -5.29 28.29
C ILE A 294 -11.19 -6.17 27.88
N PHE A 295 -11.15 -6.65 26.65
CA PHE A 295 -12.18 -7.48 26.03
C PHE A 295 -11.51 -8.76 25.54
N VAL A 296 -12.07 -9.92 25.86
CA VAL A 296 -11.51 -11.22 25.47
C VAL A 296 -12.53 -12.05 24.72
N TYR A 297 -12.06 -12.78 23.71
CA TYR A 297 -12.86 -13.78 23.00
C TYR A 297 -12.37 -15.16 23.38
N TYR A 298 -13.29 -16.01 23.83
CA TYR A 298 -12.97 -17.39 24.14
C TYR A 298 -14.13 -18.36 23.89
N THR A 299 -13.80 -19.63 23.67
CA THR A 299 -14.76 -20.73 23.68
C THR A 299 -15.07 -21.09 25.13
N ASN A 300 -16.33 -20.95 25.56
CA ASN A 300 -16.72 -21.32 26.93
C ASN A 300 -16.84 -22.85 27.09
N LEU A 301 -17.02 -23.33 28.34
CA LEU A 301 -17.10 -24.77 28.63
C LEU A 301 -18.25 -25.51 27.92
N ALA A 302 -19.26 -24.82 27.40
CA ALA A 302 -20.35 -25.41 26.61
C ALA A 302 -19.99 -25.57 25.11
N GLY A 303 -18.87 -24.99 24.66
CA GLY A 303 -18.43 -24.96 23.26
C GLY A 303 -18.75 -23.66 22.52
N ASN A 304 -19.50 -22.75 23.14
CA ASN A 304 -19.96 -21.51 22.52
C ASN A 304 -18.89 -20.41 22.50
N SER A 305 -18.98 -19.51 21.52
CA SER A 305 -18.20 -18.28 21.48
C SER A 305 -18.66 -17.30 22.56
N HIS A 306 -17.71 -16.68 23.23
CA HIS A 306 -17.95 -15.80 24.36
C HIS A 306 -17.07 -14.55 24.25
N VAL A 307 -17.70 -13.37 24.24
CA VAL A 307 -17.03 -12.07 24.32
C VAL A 307 -17.34 -11.45 25.67
N SER A 308 -16.30 -11.23 26.46
CA SER A 308 -16.41 -10.72 27.82
C SER A 308 -15.50 -9.53 28.06
N ARG A 309 -16.01 -8.53 28.79
CA ARG A 309 -15.23 -7.43 29.37
C ARG A 309 -14.64 -7.85 30.72
N PHE A 310 -13.41 -7.41 30.99
CA PHE A 310 -12.73 -7.49 32.28
C PHE A 310 -12.05 -6.15 32.58
N ARG A 311 -11.62 -5.93 33.83
CA ARG A 311 -10.82 -4.77 34.23
C ARG A 311 -9.45 -5.15 34.77
N VAL A 312 -8.48 -4.27 34.54
CA VAL A 312 -7.18 -4.29 35.22
C VAL A 312 -7.39 -4.12 36.73
N SER A 313 -6.59 -4.81 37.53
CA SER A 313 -6.56 -4.64 38.97
C SER A 313 -5.74 -3.40 39.37
N ALA A 314 -5.60 -3.15 40.67
CA ALA A 314 -4.66 -2.13 41.17
C ALA A 314 -3.18 -2.44 40.84
N ASP A 315 -2.86 -3.69 40.49
CA ASP A 315 -1.59 -4.09 39.90
C ASP A 315 -1.73 -4.02 38.36
N PRO A 316 -1.02 -3.12 37.65
CA PRO A 316 -1.18 -2.95 36.22
C PRO A 316 -0.78 -4.20 35.43
N ASP A 317 0.06 -5.09 36.00
CA ASP A 317 0.47 -6.36 35.41
C ASP A 317 -0.50 -7.51 35.78
N SER A 318 -1.74 -7.21 36.20
CA SER A 318 -2.81 -8.20 36.43
C SER A 318 -4.20 -7.62 36.15
N ALA A 319 -4.97 -8.28 35.29
CA ALA A 319 -6.43 -8.17 35.26
C ALA A 319 -7.07 -9.02 36.36
N ASP A 320 -8.30 -8.69 36.74
CA ASP A 320 -9.05 -9.41 37.78
C ASP A 320 -10.14 -10.30 37.15
N PRO A 321 -10.01 -11.64 37.17
CA PRO A 321 -11.01 -12.57 36.68
C PRO A 321 -12.40 -12.44 37.34
N ALA A 322 -12.52 -11.81 38.51
CA ALA A 322 -13.80 -11.58 39.19
C ALA A 322 -14.60 -10.41 38.59
N THR A 323 -13.98 -9.59 37.73
CA THR A 323 -14.62 -8.43 37.06
C THR A 323 -15.31 -8.76 35.74
N GLU A 324 -15.50 -10.05 35.43
CA GLU A 324 -16.11 -10.49 34.16
C GLU A 324 -17.53 -9.94 33.98
N GLU A 325 -17.73 -9.28 32.85
CA GLU A 325 -19.04 -8.92 32.31
C GLU A 325 -19.19 -9.52 30.92
N VAL A 326 -20.14 -10.44 30.76
CA VAL A 326 -20.43 -11.08 29.46
C VAL A 326 -21.14 -10.08 28.56
N LEU A 327 -20.56 -9.82 27.39
CA LEU A 327 -21.15 -8.94 26.39
C LEU A 327 -21.98 -9.73 25.38
N LEU A 328 -21.41 -10.80 24.81
CA LEU A 328 -22.01 -11.59 23.76
C LEU A 328 -21.74 -13.08 23.94
N VAL A 329 -22.77 -13.90 23.76
CA VAL A 329 -22.68 -15.36 23.61
C VAL A 329 -23.18 -15.69 22.21
N VAL A 330 -22.43 -16.51 21.46
CA VAL A 330 -22.90 -17.05 20.17
C VAL A 330 -22.79 -18.58 20.22
N ASP A 331 -23.91 -19.26 19.97
CA ASP A 331 -23.95 -20.72 19.91
C ASP A 331 -23.10 -21.24 18.75
N GLN A 332 -22.26 -22.25 19.01
CA GLN A 332 -21.35 -22.83 18.03
C GLN A 332 -21.82 -24.26 17.71
N PRO A 333 -22.27 -24.56 16.47
CA PRO A 333 -22.80 -25.88 16.13
C PRO A 333 -21.71 -26.96 16.03
N TYR A 334 -20.45 -26.58 15.76
CA TYR A 334 -19.30 -27.48 15.70
C TYR A 334 -18.08 -26.90 16.46
N SER A 335 -17.03 -27.71 16.62
CA SER A 335 -15.81 -27.35 17.37
C SER A 335 -14.69 -26.72 16.53
N ASN A 336 -15.05 -26.16 15.37
CA ASN A 336 -14.16 -25.54 14.39
C ASN A 336 -14.87 -24.35 13.73
N HIS A 337 -14.13 -23.55 12.96
CA HIS A 337 -14.52 -22.25 12.41
C HIS A 337 -14.99 -21.26 13.47
N ASN A 338 -14.22 -21.17 14.54
CA ASN A 338 -14.56 -20.31 15.67
C ASN A 338 -14.07 -18.86 15.49
N GLY A 339 -13.31 -18.53 14.43
CA GLY A 339 -12.76 -17.19 14.18
C GLY A 339 -11.99 -16.65 15.39
N GLY A 340 -12.56 -15.61 16.02
CA GLY A 340 -12.25 -15.26 17.40
C GLY A 340 -11.22 -14.16 17.63
N LEU A 341 -10.95 -13.35 16.61
CA LEU A 341 -10.23 -12.09 16.80
C LEU A 341 -11.19 -10.96 17.24
N LEU A 342 -10.75 -10.23 18.28
CA LEU A 342 -11.26 -8.93 18.69
C LEU A 342 -10.24 -7.85 18.35
N THR A 343 -10.71 -6.73 17.82
CA THR A 343 -9.90 -5.51 17.71
C THR A 343 -10.79 -4.26 17.69
N PHE A 344 -10.26 -3.12 18.10
CA PHE A 344 -10.95 -1.84 17.96
C PHE A 344 -10.64 -1.26 16.57
N GLY A 345 -11.69 -0.99 15.79
CA GLY A 345 -11.54 -0.33 14.49
C GLY A 345 -11.12 1.13 14.61
N PRO A 346 -10.77 1.80 13.50
CA PRO A 346 -10.33 3.20 13.49
C PRO A 346 -11.40 4.18 14.02
N ASP A 347 -12.68 3.80 13.92
CA ASP A 347 -13.85 4.52 14.42
C ASP A 347 -14.08 4.40 15.94
N GLY A 348 -13.43 3.44 16.62
CA GLY A 348 -13.61 3.18 18.05
C GLY A 348 -14.61 2.08 18.40
N MET A 349 -15.20 1.41 17.42
CA MET A 349 -16.09 0.28 17.67
C MET A 349 -15.29 -1.01 17.88
N LEU A 350 -15.85 -1.95 18.65
CA LEU A 350 -15.27 -3.28 18.83
C LEU A 350 -15.72 -4.17 17.66
N TYR A 351 -14.75 -4.69 16.91
CA TYR A 351 -14.98 -5.64 15.82
C TYR A 351 -14.72 -7.07 16.29
N ILE A 352 -15.58 -8.01 15.86
CA ILE A 352 -15.61 -9.40 16.35
C ILE A 352 -15.68 -10.35 15.15
N GLY A 353 -14.66 -11.16 14.91
CA GLY A 353 -14.69 -12.18 13.84
C GLY A 353 -15.32 -13.50 14.29
N LEU A 354 -16.29 -13.98 13.53
CA LEU A 354 -16.98 -15.27 13.73
C LEU A 354 -16.96 -16.05 12.41
N GLY A 355 -16.48 -17.29 12.43
CA GLY A 355 -16.65 -18.21 11.30
C GLY A 355 -18.09 -18.72 11.17
N ASP A 356 -18.37 -19.48 10.12
CA ASP A 356 -19.68 -20.08 9.80
C ASP A 356 -20.21 -21.06 10.89
N GLY A 357 -19.37 -21.40 11.86
CA GLY A 357 -19.69 -22.29 12.98
C GLY A 357 -19.25 -23.73 12.79
N GLY A 358 -18.64 -24.06 11.65
CA GLY A 358 -17.82 -25.25 11.46
C GLY A 358 -18.41 -26.33 10.56
N SER A 359 -17.85 -27.53 10.67
CA SER A 359 -17.97 -28.62 9.68
C SER A 359 -17.39 -28.23 8.30
N GLY A 360 -17.54 -29.10 7.31
CA GLY A 360 -17.10 -28.87 5.94
C GLY A 360 -18.23 -28.32 5.06
N GLY A 361 -17.98 -27.24 4.33
CA GLY A 361 -18.88 -26.71 3.31
C GLY A 361 -20.10 -25.94 3.81
N ASP A 362 -20.07 -25.45 5.06
CA ASP A 362 -21.18 -24.72 5.71
C ASP A 362 -22.54 -25.45 5.57
N PRO A 363 -22.73 -26.58 6.28
CA PRO A 363 -23.94 -27.39 6.15
C PRO A 363 -25.21 -26.72 6.69
N LEU A 364 -25.09 -25.55 7.33
CA LEU A 364 -26.19 -24.76 7.87
C LEU A 364 -26.47 -23.48 7.05
N GLY A 365 -25.59 -23.12 6.11
CA GLY A 365 -25.72 -21.96 5.23
C GLY A 365 -25.48 -20.62 5.92
N HIS A 366 -24.80 -20.61 7.06
CA HIS A 366 -24.57 -19.44 7.89
C HIS A 366 -23.77 -18.33 7.20
N GLY A 367 -22.84 -18.66 6.30
CA GLY A 367 -22.08 -17.67 5.54
C GLY A 367 -22.99 -16.73 4.73
N GLN A 368 -24.14 -17.22 4.25
CA GLN A 368 -25.11 -16.43 3.49
C GLN A 368 -26.36 -16.03 4.30
N ASP A 369 -26.46 -16.40 5.57
CA ASP A 369 -27.63 -16.14 6.42
C ASP A 369 -27.42 -14.97 7.39
N SER A 370 -27.86 -13.79 6.97
CA SER A 370 -27.83 -12.59 7.83
C SER A 370 -28.67 -12.66 9.12
N THR A 371 -29.48 -13.71 9.33
CA THR A 371 -30.27 -13.89 10.57
C THR A 371 -29.46 -14.51 11.72
N THR A 372 -28.28 -15.05 11.44
CA THR A 372 -27.28 -15.49 12.43
C THR A 372 -26.15 -14.47 12.59
N LEU A 373 -25.28 -14.66 13.59
CA LEU A 373 -24.04 -13.88 13.79
C LEU A 373 -22.80 -14.59 13.24
N LEU A 374 -22.96 -15.84 12.81
CA LEU A 374 -21.88 -16.66 12.25
C LEU A 374 -21.55 -16.22 10.82
N GLY A 375 -20.37 -16.63 10.33
CA GLY A 375 -19.87 -16.29 8.99
C GLY A 375 -19.70 -14.80 8.73
N SER A 376 -19.34 -14.03 9.78
CA SER A 376 -19.43 -12.57 9.82
C SER A 376 -18.32 -11.92 10.64
N ILE A 377 -17.98 -10.68 10.28
CA ILE A 377 -17.35 -9.74 11.22
C ILE A 377 -18.45 -8.80 11.74
N LEU A 378 -18.60 -8.75 13.06
CA LEU A 378 -19.52 -7.85 13.75
C LEU A 378 -18.85 -6.52 14.10
N ARG A 379 -19.64 -5.50 14.38
CA ARG A 379 -19.23 -4.17 14.89
C ARG A 379 -20.21 -3.68 15.95
N ILE A 380 -19.75 -3.48 17.18
CA ILE A 380 -20.57 -3.04 18.32
C ILE A 380 -19.94 -1.86 19.07
N ASP A 381 -20.79 -1.06 19.71
CA ASP A 381 -20.41 0.05 20.59
C ASP A 381 -20.44 -0.40 22.06
N VAL A 382 -19.26 -0.55 22.67
CA VAL A 382 -19.12 -1.02 24.07
C VAL A 382 -19.26 0.09 25.12
N ASP A 383 -19.30 1.36 24.70
CA ASP A 383 -19.50 2.54 25.55
C ASP A 383 -20.96 3.03 25.52
N GLY A 384 -21.66 2.81 24.40
CA GLY A 384 -23.00 3.34 24.15
C GLY A 384 -24.17 2.63 24.84
N GLY A 385 -23.94 1.57 25.62
CA GLY A 385 -25.03 0.78 26.21
C GLY A 385 -24.61 -0.22 27.29
N THR A 386 -25.54 -1.11 27.66
CA THR A 386 -25.28 -2.22 28.59
C THR A 386 -26.07 -3.45 28.11
N PRO A 387 -25.42 -4.55 27.72
CA PRO A 387 -23.97 -4.76 27.71
C PRO A 387 -23.22 -3.95 26.62
N TYR A 388 -23.89 -3.59 25.53
CA TYR A 388 -23.36 -2.77 24.43
C TYR A 388 -24.53 -2.10 23.67
N ALA A 389 -24.21 -1.23 22.72
CA ALA A 389 -25.16 -0.65 21.77
C ALA A 389 -24.82 -1.06 20.32
N ILE A 390 -25.81 -0.94 19.43
CA ILE A 390 -25.63 -1.07 17.99
C ILE A 390 -25.32 0.31 17.41
N PRO A 391 -24.20 0.51 16.70
CA PRO A 391 -23.95 1.74 15.97
C PRO A 391 -25.06 2.02 14.94
N ASN A 392 -25.58 3.26 14.90
CA ASN A 392 -26.69 3.64 14.02
C ASN A 392 -26.34 3.61 12.51
N ASP A 393 -25.05 3.54 12.19
CA ASP A 393 -24.47 3.44 10.86
C ASP A 393 -24.12 1.98 10.46
N ASN A 394 -24.41 0.97 11.30
CA ASN A 394 -24.26 -0.42 10.89
C ASN A 394 -25.18 -0.74 9.68
N PRO A 395 -24.70 -1.52 8.70
CA PRO A 395 -25.39 -1.70 7.42
C PRO A 395 -26.78 -2.33 7.53
N PHE A 396 -27.01 -3.16 8.54
CA PHE A 396 -28.25 -3.94 8.70
C PHE A 396 -29.24 -3.37 9.74
N VAL A 397 -29.02 -2.17 10.32
CA VAL A 397 -29.87 -1.66 11.42
C VAL A 397 -31.37 -1.52 11.09
N ASN A 398 -31.68 -1.29 9.81
CA ASN A 398 -33.03 -1.09 9.28
C ASN A 398 -33.66 -2.38 8.72
N ASP A 399 -32.90 -3.47 8.61
CA ASP A 399 -33.44 -4.76 8.21
C ASP A 399 -34.12 -5.42 9.43
N PRO A 400 -35.39 -5.87 9.31
CA PRO A 400 -36.13 -6.49 10.41
C PRO A 400 -35.77 -7.96 10.65
N ALA A 401 -35.09 -8.63 9.71
CA ALA A 401 -34.69 -10.03 9.79
C ALA A 401 -33.21 -10.20 10.14
N ALA A 402 -32.34 -9.33 9.61
CA ALA A 402 -30.90 -9.44 9.81
C ALA A 402 -30.43 -9.07 11.23
N ARG A 403 -29.29 -9.63 11.64
CA ARG A 403 -28.57 -9.24 12.85
C ARG A 403 -27.89 -7.89 12.66
N LYS A 404 -28.21 -6.95 13.53
CA LYS A 404 -27.80 -5.55 13.42
C LYS A 404 -26.34 -5.33 13.86
N GLU A 405 -25.77 -6.33 14.51
CA GLU A 405 -24.36 -6.43 14.87
C GLU A 405 -23.45 -6.63 13.65
N ILE A 406 -23.94 -7.17 12.53
CA ILE A 406 -23.12 -7.52 11.35
C ILE A 406 -22.55 -6.25 10.70
N TRP A 407 -21.24 -6.28 10.42
CA TRP A 407 -20.56 -5.30 9.58
C TRP A 407 -20.30 -5.84 8.18
N VAL A 408 -19.73 -7.04 8.05
CA VAL A 408 -19.62 -7.81 6.80
C VAL A 408 -19.90 -9.28 7.07
N TYR A 409 -20.38 -9.99 6.06
CA TYR A 409 -20.76 -11.40 6.13
C TYR A 409 -20.29 -12.15 4.88
N GLY A 410 -20.58 -13.44 4.74
CA GLY A 410 -20.04 -14.26 3.66
C GLY A 410 -18.62 -14.75 3.92
N LEU A 411 -18.26 -14.94 5.20
CA LEU A 411 -16.95 -15.45 5.63
C LEU A 411 -17.07 -16.91 6.10
N ARG A 412 -15.99 -17.68 5.98
CA ARG A 412 -15.89 -19.08 6.41
C ARG A 412 -15.33 -19.21 7.82
N ASN A 413 -14.11 -18.73 8.04
CA ASN A 413 -13.38 -18.73 9.30
C ASN A 413 -12.32 -17.61 9.31
N PRO A 414 -12.73 -16.35 9.55
CA PRO A 414 -11.84 -15.20 9.53
C PRO A 414 -10.88 -15.27 10.73
N TRP A 415 -9.72 -15.89 10.54
CA TRP A 415 -8.82 -16.23 11.63
C TRP A 415 -8.16 -14.97 12.19
N ARG A 416 -7.41 -14.20 11.38
CA ARG A 416 -6.94 -12.86 11.76
C ARG A 416 -7.28 -11.84 10.69
N PHE A 417 -7.64 -10.66 11.17
CA PHE A 417 -7.91 -9.48 10.38
C PHE A 417 -7.28 -8.26 11.07
N SER A 418 -6.99 -7.21 10.32
CA SER A 418 -6.46 -5.98 10.89
C SER A 418 -6.89 -4.76 10.09
N PHE A 419 -6.92 -3.61 10.76
CA PHE A 419 -7.09 -2.33 10.10
C PHE A 419 -5.72 -1.74 9.79
N ASP A 420 -5.50 -1.29 8.55
CA ASP A 420 -4.37 -0.41 8.26
C ASP A 420 -4.54 0.91 9.03
N ARG A 421 -3.60 1.20 9.92
CA ARG A 421 -3.61 2.40 10.77
C ARG A 421 -3.53 3.71 9.98
N VAL A 422 -3.16 3.67 8.70
CA VAL A 422 -3.05 4.85 7.81
C VAL A 422 -4.28 5.04 6.93
N THR A 423 -4.78 3.99 6.27
CA THR A 423 -5.93 4.11 5.35
C THR A 423 -7.28 3.83 6.03
N GLY A 424 -7.30 3.01 7.07
CA GLY A 424 -8.51 2.48 7.70
C GLY A 424 -9.11 1.26 6.99
N ASP A 425 -8.46 0.72 5.95
CA ASP A 425 -8.91 -0.48 5.25
C ASP A 425 -8.77 -1.71 6.15
N LEU A 426 -9.75 -2.61 6.08
CA LEU A 426 -9.83 -3.84 6.86
C LEU A 426 -9.35 -5.02 6.01
N PHE A 427 -8.20 -5.59 6.34
CA PHE A 427 -7.64 -6.78 5.71
C PHE A 427 -8.04 -8.02 6.51
N ILE A 428 -8.47 -9.09 5.84
CA ILE A 428 -8.98 -10.31 6.48
C ILE A 428 -8.25 -11.51 5.85
N GLY A 429 -7.65 -12.39 6.66
CA GLY A 429 -7.31 -13.74 6.21
C GLY A 429 -8.45 -14.68 6.55
N ASP A 430 -9.14 -15.20 5.53
CA ASP A 430 -10.24 -16.14 5.69
C ASP A 430 -9.80 -17.55 5.28
N VAL A 431 -9.96 -18.52 6.18
CA VAL A 431 -9.42 -19.87 5.98
C VAL A 431 -10.27 -20.66 5.00
N GLY A 432 -9.61 -21.14 3.95
CA GLY A 432 -10.15 -21.92 2.84
C GLY A 432 -10.76 -23.26 3.24
N GLN A 433 -11.57 -23.84 2.34
CA GLN A 433 -12.24 -25.12 2.63
C GLN A 433 -11.37 -26.32 2.28
N ASN A 434 -11.03 -26.50 1.01
CA ASN A 434 -10.31 -27.67 0.50
C ASN A 434 -9.38 -27.34 -0.68
N ALA A 435 -9.59 -26.20 -1.35
CA ALA A 435 -9.00 -25.88 -2.64
C ALA A 435 -8.27 -24.53 -2.64
N TRP A 436 -8.83 -23.49 -2.02
CA TRP A 436 -8.28 -22.12 -2.04
C TRP A 436 -8.36 -21.44 -0.67
N GLU A 437 -7.24 -20.85 -0.27
CA GLU A 437 -7.13 -19.92 0.86
C GLU A 437 -7.17 -18.48 0.31
N GLU A 438 -7.73 -17.53 1.07
CA GLU A 438 -7.98 -16.18 0.55
C GLU A 438 -7.64 -15.03 1.51
N VAL A 439 -7.43 -13.84 0.93
CA VAL A 439 -7.31 -12.58 1.67
C VAL A 439 -8.28 -11.56 1.08
N ASP A 440 -9.22 -11.10 1.88
CA ASP A 440 -10.12 -10.00 1.55
C ASP A 440 -9.58 -8.66 2.01
N VAL A 441 -10.03 -7.59 1.33
CA VAL A 441 -9.88 -6.22 1.82
C VAL A 441 -11.20 -5.49 1.68
N VAL A 442 -11.73 -5.04 2.82
CA VAL A 442 -12.91 -4.19 2.93
C VAL A 442 -12.44 -2.73 3.04
N PRO A 443 -12.75 -1.86 2.07
CA PRO A 443 -12.28 -0.47 2.10
C PRO A 443 -12.76 0.30 3.33
N ALA A 444 -11.96 1.27 3.79
CA ALA A 444 -12.21 2.05 5.00
C ALA A 444 -13.65 2.58 5.10
N GLY A 445 -14.32 2.31 6.23
CA GLY A 445 -15.71 2.73 6.48
C GLY A 445 -16.78 2.04 5.64
N THR A 446 -16.44 1.04 4.83
CA THR A 446 -17.39 0.26 4.03
C THR A 446 -17.90 -0.95 4.82
N GLY A 447 -19.21 -1.10 4.90
CA GLY A 447 -19.89 -2.26 5.49
C GLY A 447 -21.02 -2.76 4.59
N GLY A 448 -21.60 -3.90 4.94
CA GLY A 448 -22.70 -4.56 4.21
C GLY A 448 -22.23 -5.45 3.06
N LEU A 449 -20.90 -5.65 2.92
CA LEU A 449 -20.34 -6.52 1.90
C LEU A 449 -20.60 -7.99 2.24
N ASN A 450 -20.92 -8.76 1.21
CA ASN A 450 -20.99 -10.21 1.21
C ASN A 450 -19.71 -10.75 0.56
N LEU A 451 -18.85 -11.40 1.33
CA LEU A 451 -17.55 -11.92 0.89
C LEU A 451 -17.66 -13.30 0.20
N GLY A 452 -18.87 -13.86 0.15
CA GLY A 452 -19.23 -14.89 -0.82
C GLY A 452 -19.23 -16.34 -0.33
N TRP A 453 -18.67 -16.67 0.83
CA TRP A 453 -18.78 -18.03 1.38
C TRP A 453 -20.24 -18.38 1.73
N ASN A 454 -20.81 -19.55 1.37
CA ASN A 454 -20.23 -20.71 0.67
C ASN A 454 -20.62 -20.80 -0.83
N VAL A 455 -20.91 -19.68 -1.48
CA VAL A 455 -21.09 -19.60 -2.94
C VAL A 455 -19.74 -19.61 -3.66
N MET A 456 -18.74 -18.96 -3.05
CA MET A 456 -17.35 -18.84 -3.49
C MET A 456 -16.40 -19.58 -2.54
N GLU A 457 -15.23 -19.94 -3.04
CA GLU A 457 -14.01 -20.33 -2.32
C GLU A 457 -12.85 -19.75 -3.15
N GLY A 458 -12.25 -18.64 -2.72
CA GLY A 458 -11.39 -17.83 -3.59
C GLY A 458 -12.17 -17.20 -4.76
N PHE A 459 -11.53 -17.10 -5.92
CA PHE A 459 -12.17 -16.70 -7.17
C PHE A 459 -13.04 -17.80 -7.81
N HIS A 460 -13.22 -18.94 -7.14
CA HIS A 460 -13.86 -20.13 -7.67
C HIS A 460 -15.23 -20.39 -7.04
N CYS A 461 -16.17 -20.91 -7.85
CA CYS A 461 -17.48 -21.33 -7.34
C CYS A 461 -17.34 -22.58 -6.46
N TYR A 462 -17.80 -22.50 -5.21
CA TYR A 462 -17.71 -23.63 -4.29
C TYR A 462 -18.70 -24.73 -4.67
N SER A 463 -18.22 -25.98 -4.69
CA SER A 463 -19.00 -27.21 -4.98
C SER A 463 -19.85 -27.18 -6.28
N ALA A 464 -19.58 -26.26 -7.21
CA ALA A 464 -20.35 -26.06 -8.44
C ALA A 464 -19.46 -25.61 -9.61
N ALA A 465 -19.81 -25.98 -10.84
CA ALA A 465 -19.08 -25.53 -12.04
C ALA A 465 -19.33 -24.04 -12.37
N THR A 466 -20.45 -23.49 -11.90
CA THR A 466 -20.88 -22.10 -12.09
C THR A 466 -21.78 -21.69 -10.92
N CYS A 467 -21.70 -20.43 -10.51
CA CYS A 467 -22.43 -19.85 -9.39
C CYS A 467 -22.84 -18.40 -9.71
N ASN A 468 -23.72 -17.81 -8.91
CA ASN A 468 -24.11 -16.41 -9.07
C ASN A 468 -23.22 -15.50 -8.20
N GLN A 469 -22.39 -14.68 -8.85
CA GLN A 469 -21.50 -13.71 -8.18
C GLN A 469 -22.15 -12.32 -8.01
N ALA A 470 -23.40 -12.12 -8.43
CA ALA A 470 -24.05 -10.81 -8.34
C ALA A 470 -24.26 -10.40 -6.87
N GLY A 471 -23.64 -9.29 -6.47
CA GLY A 471 -23.68 -8.76 -5.10
C GLY A 471 -22.60 -9.32 -4.17
N LEU A 472 -21.73 -10.22 -4.66
CA LEU A 472 -20.56 -10.69 -3.91
C LEU A 472 -19.38 -9.73 -4.13
N THR A 473 -18.58 -9.56 -3.08
CA THR A 473 -17.24 -8.98 -3.14
C THR A 473 -16.26 -10.14 -3.11
N LEU A 474 -15.34 -10.19 -4.07
CA LEU A 474 -14.34 -11.25 -4.16
C LEU A 474 -13.06 -10.83 -3.42
N PRO A 475 -12.22 -11.78 -2.98
CA PRO A 475 -10.95 -11.48 -2.31
C PRO A 475 -10.00 -10.68 -3.21
N VAL A 476 -8.96 -10.11 -2.62
CA VAL A 476 -7.90 -9.41 -3.39
C VAL A 476 -6.77 -10.33 -3.81
N LEU A 477 -6.73 -11.53 -3.22
CA LEU A 477 -5.69 -12.54 -3.36
C LEU A 477 -6.25 -13.91 -2.96
N GLU A 478 -5.89 -14.94 -3.72
CA GLU A 478 -6.08 -16.35 -3.34
C GLU A 478 -4.74 -17.11 -3.46
N TYR A 479 -4.64 -18.29 -2.86
CA TYR A 479 -3.62 -19.28 -3.22
C TYR A 479 -4.16 -20.72 -3.03
N PRO A 480 -3.70 -21.70 -3.83
CA PRO A 480 -4.26 -23.05 -3.80
C PRO A 480 -3.73 -23.86 -2.61
N HIS A 481 -4.49 -24.87 -2.16
CA HIS A 481 -4.09 -25.81 -1.10
C HIS A 481 -2.88 -26.73 -1.44
N VAL A 482 -2.26 -26.56 -2.61
CA VAL A 482 -0.95 -27.15 -2.92
C VAL A 482 0.21 -26.26 -2.45
N GLU A 483 -0.05 -24.97 -2.23
CA GLU A 483 0.90 -23.99 -1.69
C GLU A 483 0.71 -23.72 -0.18
N GLY A 484 -0.43 -24.09 0.40
CA GLY A 484 -0.73 -23.91 1.83
C GLY A 484 -1.93 -24.75 2.30
N CYS A 485 -2.43 -24.54 3.52
CA CYS A 485 -3.68 -25.17 3.97
C CYS A 485 -4.42 -24.45 5.12
N SER A 486 -3.97 -23.25 5.49
CA SER A 486 -4.71 -22.33 6.36
C SER A 486 -4.02 -20.97 6.38
N VAL A 487 -4.64 -19.95 5.77
CA VAL A 487 -4.16 -18.57 5.83
C VAL A 487 -4.26 -18.05 7.26
N THR A 488 -3.19 -17.42 7.73
CA THR A 488 -3.17 -16.84 9.09
C THR A 488 -3.80 -15.46 9.14
N GLY A 489 -3.73 -14.69 8.04
CA GLY A 489 -3.93 -13.23 8.07
C GLY A 489 -2.79 -12.52 8.84
N GLY A 490 -2.73 -11.20 8.77
CA GLY A 490 -1.66 -10.43 9.41
C GLY A 490 -1.91 -8.92 9.42
N TYR A 491 -0.89 -8.12 9.12
CA TYR A 491 -0.91 -6.66 9.29
C TYR A 491 -0.22 -5.93 8.14
N VAL A 492 -0.69 -4.71 7.84
CA VAL A 492 0.07 -3.74 7.04
C VAL A 492 1.21 -3.20 7.89
N TYR A 493 2.45 -3.38 7.45
CA TYR A 493 3.62 -2.89 8.19
C TYR A 493 3.66 -1.36 8.21
N ARG A 494 3.63 -0.80 9.43
CA ARG A 494 3.68 0.64 9.70
C ARG A 494 4.82 1.06 10.65
N GLY A 495 5.66 0.11 11.08
CA GLY A 495 6.86 0.36 11.90
C GLY A 495 7.97 1.16 11.19
N ALA A 496 8.94 1.63 11.97
CA ALA A 496 10.04 2.45 11.46
C ALA A 496 11.35 1.65 11.26
N ALA A 497 11.50 0.49 11.90
CA ALA A 497 12.75 -0.28 11.88
C ALA A 497 13.05 -0.92 10.51
N VAL A 498 12.03 -1.21 9.70
CA VAL A 498 12.13 -1.95 8.43
C VAL A 498 11.50 -1.15 7.27
N PRO A 499 12.10 -0.02 6.82
CA PRO A 499 11.44 0.95 5.94
C PRO A 499 10.93 0.38 4.61
N PHE A 500 11.57 -0.67 4.07
CA PHE A 500 11.17 -1.29 2.80
C PHE A 500 9.92 -2.19 2.91
N LEU A 501 9.46 -2.52 4.12
CA LEU A 501 8.16 -3.16 4.35
C LEU A 501 7.00 -2.16 4.43
N GLN A 502 7.24 -0.85 4.51
CA GLN A 502 6.17 0.15 4.67
C GLN A 502 5.04 0.02 3.64
N GLY A 503 3.81 -0.07 4.16
CA GLY A 503 2.60 -0.21 3.36
C GLY A 503 2.40 -1.58 2.72
N ARG A 504 3.15 -2.61 3.13
CA ARG A 504 2.93 -4.00 2.73
C ARG A 504 2.09 -4.75 3.76
N TYR A 505 1.03 -5.41 3.31
CA TYR A 505 0.31 -6.39 4.13
C TYR A 505 1.11 -7.68 4.17
N LEU A 506 1.56 -8.10 5.36
CA LEU A 506 2.18 -9.39 5.59
C LEU A 506 1.14 -10.43 6.01
N TYR A 507 1.28 -11.64 5.48
CA TYR A 507 0.45 -12.81 5.78
C TYR A 507 1.31 -14.07 5.71
N ALA A 508 0.78 -15.18 6.24
CA ALA A 508 1.46 -16.46 6.29
C ALA A 508 0.47 -17.60 6.12
N ASP A 509 0.99 -18.79 5.80
CA ASP A 509 0.25 -20.04 5.89
C ASP A 509 0.67 -20.82 7.15
N TYR A 510 -0.30 -21.25 7.94
CA TYR A 510 -0.09 -22.00 9.18
C TYR A 510 0.58 -23.37 8.93
N CYS A 511 0.27 -24.02 7.80
CA CYS A 511 0.68 -25.39 7.51
C CYS A 511 2.09 -25.46 6.92
N GLN A 512 2.39 -24.60 5.93
CA GLN A 512 3.66 -24.58 5.21
C GLN A 512 4.68 -23.62 5.84
N GLY A 513 4.23 -22.62 6.61
CA GLY A 513 5.11 -21.78 7.41
C GLY A 513 5.90 -20.73 6.63
N TRP A 514 5.57 -20.51 5.36
CA TRP A 514 6.08 -19.36 4.61
C TRP A 514 5.41 -18.07 5.08
N ILE A 515 6.08 -16.95 4.79
CA ILE A 515 5.54 -15.60 4.98
C ILE A 515 5.60 -14.90 3.62
N ARG A 516 4.52 -14.24 3.24
CA ARG A 516 4.39 -13.49 1.99
C ARG A 516 3.88 -12.09 2.29
N SER A 517 4.04 -11.17 1.33
CA SER A 517 3.45 -9.83 1.46
C SER A 517 3.09 -9.19 0.12
N PHE A 518 2.10 -8.30 0.13
CA PHE A 518 1.71 -7.52 -1.04
C PHE A 518 1.41 -6.05 -0.67
N ARG A 519 1.38 -5.17 -1.68
CA ARG A 519 0.88 -3.79 -1.58
C ARG A 519 -0.55 -3.73 -2.10
N TYR A 520 -1.47 -3.18 -1.34
CA TYR A 520 -2.84 -2.94 -1.78
C TYR A 520 -2.94 -1.60 -2.51
N LEU A 521 -3.32 -1.62 -3.79
CA LEU A 521 -3.46 -0.42 -4.62
C LEU A 521 -4.68 -0.55 -5.53
N ASN A 522 -5.54 0.48 -5.54
CA ASN A 522 -6.73 0.56 -6.40
C ASN A 522 -7.63 -0.68 -6.36
N GLY A 523 -7.83 -1.26 -5.17
CA GLY A 523 -8.68 -2.45 -5.00
C GLY A 523 -8.00 -3.79 -5.31
N GLN A 524 -6.68 -3.84 -5.53
CA GLN A 524 -5.97 -5.03 -5.98
C GLN A 524 -4.68 -5.29 -5.18
N ALA A 525 -4.31 -6.56 -5.02
CA ALA A 525 -2.98 -6.94 -4.55
C ALA A 525 -1.92 -6.73 -5.65
N THR A 526 -0.82 -6.07 -5.31
CA THR A 526 0.28 -5.70 -6.23
C THR A 526 1.64 -5.92 -5.56
N ASP A 527 2.73 -6.03 -6.34
CA ASP A 527 4.10 -6.28 -5.82
C ASP A 527 4.09 -7.44 -4.80
N LEU A 528 3.61 -8.63 -5.22
CA LEU A 528 3.62 -9.82 -4.36
C LEU A 528 5.07 -10.25 -4.11
N ARG A 529 5.39 -10.63 -2.88
CA ARG A 529 6.70 -11.14 -2.47
C ARG A 529 6.56 -12.35 -1.58
N ASP A 530 7.47 -13.31 -1.78
CA ASP A 530 7.67 -14.46 -0.92
C ASP A 530 8.95 -14.23 -0.11
N HIS A 531 8.82 -14.31 1.22
CA HIS A 531 9.90 -14.05 2.17
C HIS A 531 10.51 -15.37 2.69
N THR A 532 10.29 -16.50 2.02
CA THR A 532 10.92 -17.78 2.39
C THR A 532 12.44 -17.75 2.24
N GLU A 533 12.99 -16.95 1.31
CA GLU A 533 14.45 -16.76 1.20
C GLU A 533 15.01 -15.91 2.36
N ASP A 534 14.22 -14.98 2.88
CA ASP A 534 14.57 -14.08 3.98
C ASP A 534 14.51 -14.81 5.34
N PHE A 535 13.35 -15.42 5.63
CA PHE A 535 13.00 -15.94 6.96
C PHE A 535 13.13 -17.45 7.09
N GLY A 536 13.26 -18.17 5.97
CA GLY A 536 12.97 -19.61 5.91
C GLY A 536 11.48 -19.90 6.14
N THR A 537 11.18 -21.15 6.50
CA THR A 537 9.83 -21.59 6.92
C THR A 537 9.76 -21.73 8.43
N LEU A 538 8.75 -21.12 9.07
CA LEU A 538 8.46 -21.33 10.50
C LEU A 538 7.28 -22.29 10.69
N PRO A 539 7.41 -23.38 11.47
CA PRO A 539 6.31 -24.31 11.66
C PRO A 539 5.17 -23.67 12.48
N LEU A 540 3.93 -23.86 12.01
CA LEU A 540 2.71 -23.54 12.76
C LEU A 540 2.63 -22.05 13.16
N ILE A 541 2.78 -21.13 12.19
CA ILE A 541 2.55 -19.69 12.40
C ILE A 541 1.09 -19.50 12.78
N SER A 542 0.81 -19.23 14.06
CA SER A 542 -0.56 -19.12 14.59
C SER A 542 -1.11 -17.70 14.54
N SER A 543 -0.22 -16.70 14.47
CA SER A 543 -0.62 -15.30 14.37
C SER A 543 0.55 -14.39 13.98
N PHE A 544 0.21 -13.16 13.63
CA PHE A 544 1.11 -12.03 13.77
C PHE A 544 0.68 -11.19 14.98
N GLY A 545 1.51 -10.23 15.37
CA GLY A 545 1.15 -9.16 16.30
C GLY A 545 1.85 -7.86 15.95
N GLU A 546 1.29 -6.73 16.38
CA GLU A 546 1.90 -5.40 16.24
C GLU A 546 2.26 -4.85 17.63
N ASP A 547 3.44 -4.23 17.77
CA ASP A 547 3.79 -3.46 18.96
C ASP A 547 3.36 -1.98 18.86
N ALA A 548 3.54 -1.23 19.94
CA ALA A 548 3.12 0.18 19.99
C ALA A 548 3.85 1.10 18.99
N ALA A 549 4.99 0.67 18.45
CA ALA A 549 5.76 1.38 17.43
C ALA A 549 5.38 0.99 15.99
N GLY A 550 4.50 -0.01 15.81
CA GLY A 550 4.14 -0.55 14.50
C GLY A 550 5.01 -1.72 14.04
N GLU A 551 5.89 -2.24 14.89
CA GLU A 551 6.79 -3.33 14.51
C GLU A 551 6.07 -4.68 14.56
N ILE A 552 6.18 -5.42 13.45
CA ILE A 552 5.48 -6.69 13.28
C ILE A 552 6.26 -7.84 13.90
N HIS A 553 5.51 -8.64 14.63
CA HIS A 553 5.94 -9.85 15.30
C HIS A 553 5.22 -11.07 14.69
N ILE A 554 5.91 -12.20 14.65
CA ILE A 554 5.38 -13.49 14.19
C ILE A 554 5.28 -14.44 15.38
N VAL A 555 4.14 -15.07 15.55
CA VAL A 555 3.80 -15.97 16.65
C VAL A 555 3.68 -17.39 16.11
N THR A 556 4.41 -18.35 16.69
CA THR A 556 4.25 -19.77 16.36
C THR A 556 3.55 -20.53 17.49
N LEU A 557 2.67 -21.46 17.14
CA LEU A 557 1.96 -22.31 18.10
C LEU A 557 2.91 -23.17 18.95
N GLY A 558 4.15 -23.36 18.48
CA GLY A 558 5.25 -24.00 19.20
C GLY A 558 5.83 -23.17 20.36
N GLY A 559 5.37 -21.93 20.57
CA GLY A 559 5.70 -21.14 21.76
C GLY A 559 6.74 -20.04 21.56
N ASN A 560 7.07 -19.69 20.33
CA ASN A 560 8.05 -18.65 20.01
C ASN A 560 7.36 -17.38 19.49
N VAL A 561 7.96 -16.22 19.81
CA VAL A 561 7.64 -14.93 19.18
C VAL A 561 8.92 -14.38 18.58
N TYR A 562 8.84 -14.04 17.29
CA TYR A 562 9.89 -13.37 16.54
C TYR A 562 9.48 -11.94 16.23
N ARG A 563 10.44 -11.03 16.07
CA ARG A 563 10.25 -9.70 15.47
C ARG A 563 10.97 -9.67 14.12
N ILE A 564 10.37 -8.98 13.15
CA ILE A 564 10.99 -8.77 11.84
C ILE A 564 12.02 -7.64 11.96
N GLU A 565 13.24 -7.89 11.47
CA GLU A 565 14.39 -6.97 11.50
C GLU A 565 14.94 -6.74 10.07
N PRO A 566 15.64 -5.62 9.81
CA PRO A 566 16.25 -5.30 8.52
C PRO A 566 17.62 -5.98 8.27
#